data_AF-A0A661UES2-F1
#
_entry.id   AF-A0A661UES2-F1
#
_cell.length_a   1.000
_cell.length_b   1.000
_cell.length_c   1.000
_cell.angle_alpha   90.00
_cell.angle_beta   90.00
_cell.angle_gamma   90.00
#
_symmetry.space_group_name_H-M   'P 1'
#
loop_
_entity.id
_entity.type
_entity.pdbx_description
1 polymer ?
#
loop_
_entity_poly.entity_id
_entity_poly.type
_entity_poly.pdbx_seq_one_letter_code
_entity_poly.pdbx_strand_id
1 'polypeptide(L)'
;MYGVGGIPHSQWNGSTSNVGGGAGTLPAYINLYNSISSQDSPAEMNLELNTNNQGQLAFLLDVTLTGDITTTNNKIVWVLTHDWEPGQSPDYFASVILYEQTPFDLTTSGETGYYEYGFDMPANWDLTKMKAIAMIQTFSGDHKIHQAAITDFTGLLPMFSTNITEGPAYLGVQFNSTSFPQTGIDMWEWDFDGDGTFDSTQENPYHLYTVPGVYDVTLRITVDGETEETTATELITVTDGSAISGDLSGIWVPDFSPYYVTDDVQVSDVDELVIQPGVEMVFSSENLLTVYGSLVASADIATEEPIIFTSDTDW
;
A
#
# COMPACT_ATOMS: atom_id res chain seq x y z
N MET A 1 -3.50 31.02 -0.83
CA MET A 1 -4.81 31.47 -0.30
C MET A 1 -4.98 32.96 -0.56
N TYR A 2 -6.09 33.36 -1.18
CA TYR A 2 -6.34 34.68 -1.78
C TYR A 2 -6.62 35.84 -0.78
N GLY A 3 -5.85 35.95 0.31
CA GLY A 3 -5.86 37.14 1.17
C GLY A 3 -7.17 37.45 1.91
N VAL A 4 -8.05 36.45 2.09
CA VAL A 4 -9.33 36.61 2.79
C VAL A 4 -9.10 36.57 4.31
N GLY A 5 -9.61 37.59 5.01
CA GLY A 5 -9.54 37.68 6.48
C GLY A 5 -10.71 36.96 7.17
N GLY A 6 -10.40 36.10 8.15
CA GLY A 6 -11.38 35.36 8.95
C GLY A 6 -11.57 33.90 8.50
N ILE A 7 -11.76 32.99 9.47
CA ILE A 7 -12.00 31.56 9.26
C ILE A 7 -13.33 31.13 9.91
N PRO A 8 -14.10 30.22 9.29
CA PRO A 8 -13.96 29.69 7.93
C PRO A 8 -14.56 30.61 6.86
N HIS A 9 -14.02 30.54 5.64
CA HIS A 9 -14.54 31.22 4.45
C HIS A 9 -14.56 30.26 3.27
N SER A 10 -15.41 30.52 2.28
CA SER A 10 -15.46 29.78 1.01
C SER A 10 -15.38 30.72 -0.19
N GLN A 11 -14.85 30.21 -1.30
CA GLN A 11 -14.81 30.89 -2.59
C GLN A 11 -15.52 30.03 -3.63
N TRP A 12 -16.18 30.67 -4.58
CA TRP A 12 -17.06 29.99 -5.55
C TRP A 12 -16.72 30.44 -6.96
N ASN A 13 -16.29 29.50 -7.81
CA ASN A 13 -15.92 29.73 -9.21
C ASN A 13 -14.94 30.92 -9.40
N GLY A 14 -13.89 30.99 -8.58
CA GLY A 14 -12.91 32.09 -8.60
C GLY A 14 -13.38 33.40 -7.97
N SER A 15 -14.68 33.58 -7.76
CA SER A 15 -15.25 34.78 -7.15
C SER A 15 -15.13 34.76 -5.63
N THR A 16 -14.71 35.90 -5.07
CA THR A 16 -14.67 36.15 -3.62
C THR A 16 -16.04 36.55 -3.09
N SER A 17 -17.06 35.70 -3.27
CA SER A 17 -18.30 35.85 -2.52
C SER A 17 -18.10 35.25 -1.13
N ASN A 18 -17.77 36.11 -0.15
CA ASN A 18 -17.55 35.69 1.24
C ASN A 18 -18.86 35.16 1.84
N VAL A 19 -19.06 33.84 1.83
CA VAL A 19 -19.95 33.19 2.79
C VAL A 19 -19.09 32.72 3.95
N GLY A 20 -19.22 33.38 5.10
CA GLY A 20 -18.52 33.01 6.33
C GLY A 20 -19.09 31.74 6.98
N GLY A 21 -18.50 31.30 8.08
CA GLY A 21 -19.03 30.21 8.92
C GLY A 21 -20.16 30.65 9.86
N GLY A 22 -21.08 29.73 10.18
CA GLY A 22 -22.15 29.94 11.18
C GLY A 22 -23.45 29.19 10.87
N ALA A 23 -24.35 29.13 11.85
CA ALA A 23 -25.68 28.55 11.69
C ALA A 23 -26.51 29.32 10.64
N GLY A 24 -27.21 28.59 9.76
CA GLY A 24 -28.08 29.19 8.73
C GLY A 24 -27.38 29.60 7.44
N THR A 25 -26.12 29.21 7.23
CA THR A 25 -25.37 29.51 6.00
C THR A 25 -25.66 28.53 4.86
N LEU A 26 -26.13 27.30 5.15
CA LEU A 26 -26.42 26.26 4.16
C LEU A 26 -27.29 26.74 2.96
N PRO A 27 -28.38 27.51 3.15
CA PRO A 27 -29.14 28.05 2.02
C PRO A 27 -28.31 28.97 1.10
N ALA A 28 -27.37 29.74 1.65
CA ALA A 28 -26.48 30.57 0.85
C ALA A 28 -25.48 29.73 0.04
N TYR A 29 -24.91 28.67 0.64
CA TYR A 29 -24.07 27.71 -0.07
C TYR A 29 -24.84 27.01 -1.21
N ILE A 30 -26.08 26.56 -0.95
CA ILE A 30 -26.94 25.92 -1.97
C ILE A 30 -27.27 26.88 -3.12
N ASN A 31 -27.59 28.15 -2.81
CA ASN A 31 -27.88 29.13 -3.85
C ASN A 31 -26.65 29.42 -4.73
N LEU A 32 -25.45 29.51 -4.14
CA LEU A 32 -24.22 29.67 -4.89
C LEU A 32 -23.92 28.45 -5.76
N TYR A 33 -24.04 27.24 -5.21
CA TYR A 33 -23.94 26.00 -5.97
C TYR A 33 -24.88 25.98 -7.17
N ASN A 34 -26.17 26.26 -6.97
CA ASN A 34 -27.16 26.29 -8.05
C ASN A 34 -26.90 27.38 -9.09
N SER A 35 -26.15 28.43 -8.75
CA SER A 35 -25.79 29.50 -9.70
C SER A 35 -24.63 29.12 -10.63
N ILE A 36 -23.88 28.07 -10.29
CA ILE A 36 -22.72 27.61 -11.07
C ILE A 36 -22.91 26.20 -11.64
N SER A 37 -23.78 25.37 -11.05
CA SER A 37 -23.95 23.96 -11.43
C SER A 37 -24.55 23.72 -12.81
N SER A 38 -25.10 24.76 -13.45
CA SER A 38 -25.66 24.72 -14.81
C SER A 38 -24.87 25.56 -15.82
N GLN A 39 -23.69 26.06 -15.46
CA GLN A 39 -22.85 26.81 -16.40
C GLN A 39 -22.19 25.84 -17.39
N ASP A 40 -22.26 26.17 -18.67
CA ASP A 40 -21.55 25.43 -19.71
C ASP A 40 -20.04 25.53 -19.48
N SER A 41 -19.37 24.38 -19.58
CA SER A 41 -17.91 24.29 -19.54
C SER A 41 -17.34 24.24 -20.96
N PRO A 42 -16.24 24.98 -21.25
CA PRO A 42 -15.56 24.91 -22.54
C PRO A 42 -14.64 23.67 -22.67
N ALA A 43 -14.66 22.73 -21.72
CA ALA A 43 -13.82 21.54 -21.74
C ALA A 43 -14.56 20.29 -21.24
N GLU A 44 -14.29 19.16 -21.88
CA GLU A 44 -14.55 17.83 -21.34
C GLU A 44 -13.26 17.29 -20.74
N MET A 45 -13.35 16.68 -19.56
CA MET A 45 -12.22 16.13 -18.81
C MET A 45 -12.51 14.68 -18.44
N ASN A 46 -11.59 13.78 -18.75
CA ASN A 46 -11.56 12.42 -18.19
C ASN A 46 -10.37 12.34 -17.25
N LEU A 47 -10.64 12.23 -15.95
CA LEU A 47 -9.62 12.17 -14.90
C LEU A 47 -9.59 10.76 -14.31
N GLU A 48 -8.40 10.20 -14.23
CA GLU A 48 -8.09 8.95 -13.56
C GLU A 48 -7.04 9.18 -12.47
N LEU A 49 -7.15 8.41 -11.39
CA LEU A 49 -6.11 8.29 -10.38
C LEU A 49 -5.62 6.84 -10.44
N ASN A 50 -4.40 6.65 -10.93
CA ASN A 50 -3.83 5.33 -11.21
C ASN A 50 -2.30 5.35 -11.02
N THR A 51 -1.62 4.21 -11.11
CA THR A 51 -0.16 4.16 -11.21
C THR A 51 0.30 4.58 -12.60
N ASN A 52 1.42 5.29 -12.67
CA ASN A 52 2.08 5.60 -13.93
C ASN A 52 3.20 4.59 -14.25
N ASN A 53 3.84 4.76 -15.40
CA ASN A 53 4.94 3.90 -15.86
C ASN A 53 6.20 3.95 -14.97
N GLN A 54 6.23 4.81 -13.95
CA GLN A 54 7.31 4.91 -12.97
C GLN A 54 6.94 4.22 -11.65
N GLY A 55 5.77 3.58 -11.55
CA GLY A 55 5.25 2.98 -10.33
C GLY A 55 4.75 4.00 -9.30
N GLN A 56 4.60 5.28 -9.70
CA GLN A 56 4.07 6.33 -8.82
C GLN A 56 2.56 6.42 -8.96
N LEU A 57 1.88 6.84 -7.89
CA LEU A 57 0.49 7.25 -7.99
C LEU A 57 0.43 8.56 -8.80
N ALA A 58 -0.51 8.67 -9.72
CA ALA A 58 -0.57 9.78 -10.65
C ALA A 58 -1.99 10.20 -11.00
N PHE A 59 -2.17 11.51 -11.15
CA PHE A 59 -3.32 12.06 -11.85
C PHE A 59 -3.09 11.90 -13.35
N LEU A 60 -4.01 11.26 -14.05
CA LEU A 60 -3.98 11.10 -15.50
C LEU A 60 -5.20 11.81 -16.07
N LEU A 61 -4.97 12.84 -16.90
CA LEU A 61 -6.04 13.73 -17.35
C LEU A 61 -6.03 13.90 -18.86
N ASP A 62 -7.07 13.39 -19.52
CA ASP A 62 -7.41 13.74 -20.89
C ASP A 62 -8.35 14.94 -20.92
N VAL A 63 -8.04 15.91 -21.78
CA VAL A 63 -8.84 17.12 -21.98
C VAL A 63 -9.20 17.26 -23.45
N THR A 64 -10.47 17.58 -23.73
CA THR A 64 -10.93 18.04 -25.04
C THR A 64 -11.65 19.38 -24.88
N LEU A 65 -11.20 20.42 -25.58
CA LEU A 65 -11.91 21.70 -25.57
C LEU A 65 -13.15 21.65 -26.44
N THR A 66 -14.31 21.95 -25.87
CA THR A 66 -15.59 22.09 -26.57
C THR A 66 -15.88 23.55 -26.93
N GLY A 67 -15.18 24.50 -26.31
CA GLY A 67 -15.24 25.93 -26.60
C GLY A 67 -13.89 26.62 -26.41
N ASP A 68 -13.76 27.84 -26.92
CA ASP A 68 -12.51 28.61 -26.80
C ASP A 68 -12.29 29.11 -25.35
N ILE A 69 -11.05 29.02 -24.87
CA ILE A 69 -10.61 29.60 -23.60
C ILE A 69 -9.79 30.86 -23.91
N THR A 70 -10.33 32.02 -23.54
CA THR A 70 -9.73 33.33 -23.83
C THR A 70 -8.98 33.95 -22.66
N THR A 71 -9.03 33.32 -21.48
CA THR A 71 -8.27 33.76 -20.30
C THR A 71 -6.79 33.41 -20.43
N THR A 72 -5.95 34.06 -19.64
CA THR A 72 -4.50 33.85 -19.62
C THR A 72 -4.05 33.39 -18.24
N ASN A 73 -2.83 32.82 -18.14
CA ASN A 73 -2.32 32.20 -16.91
C ASN A 73 -3.26 31.06 -16.45
N ASN A 74 -3.69 30.24 -17.41
CA ASN A 74 -4.47 29.04 -17.13
C ASN A 74 -3.54 27.96 -16.58
N LYS A 75 -4.04 27.23 -15.59
CA LYS A 75 -3.32 26.13 -14.96
C LYS A 75 -4.26 24.96 -14.74
N ILE A 76 -3.69 23.76 -14.68
CA ILE A 76 -4.33 22.63 -14.03
C ILE A 76 -3.96 22.69 -12.55
N VAL A 77 -4.96 22.60 -11.69
CA VAL A 77 -4.82 22.50 -10.24
C VAL A 77 -5.12 21.05 -9.86
N TRP A 78 -4.12 20.38 -9.29
CA TRP A 78 -4.20 19.00 -8.81
C TRP A 78 -4.47 19.02 -7.32
N VAL A 79 -5.51 18.31 -6.88
CA VAL A 79 -5.87 18.21 -5.47
C VAL A 79 -6.13 16.76 -5.13
N LEU A 80 -5.43 16.25 -4.13
CA LEU A 80 -5.75 14.94 -3.53
C LEU A 80 -6.39 15.20 -2.17
N THR A 81 -7.52 14.56 -1.92
CA THR A 81 -8.16 14.56 -0.61
C THR A 81 -8.11 13.16 0.01
N HIS A 82 -8.11 13.12 1.34
CA HIS A 82 -8.30 11.90 2.11
C HIS A 82 -9.49 12.08 3.05
N ASP A 83 -10.43 11.15 2.95
CA ASP A 83 -11.59 11.04 3.82
C ASP A 83 -11.15 10.74 5.25
N TRP A 84 -12.01 11.12 6.18
CA TRP A 84 -11.66 11.19 7.58
C TRP A 84 -11.62 9.81 8.30
N GLU A 85 -10.70 9.62 9.27
CA GLU A 85 -10.55 8.40 10.09
C GLU A 85 -11.42 8.41 11.37
N PRO A 86 -11.96 7.26 11.84
CA PRO A 86 -12.73 7.17 13.08
C PRO A 86 -11.99 7.74 14.30
N GLY A 87 -12.49 8.83 14.92
CA GLY A 87 -12.01 9.29 16.25
C GLY A 87 -11.99 10.80 16.54
N GLN A 88 -12.18 11.67 15.55
CA GLN A 88 -12.46 13.12 15.74
C GLN A 88 -13.98 13.47 15.60
N SER A 89 -14.34 14.74 15.38
CA SER A 89 -15.75 15.15 15.18
C SER A 89 -16.34 14.62 13.85
N PRO A 90 -17.63 14.20 13.82
CA PRO A 90 -18.37 13.90 12.58
C PRO A 90 -18.52 15.10 11.62
N ASP A 91 -18.09 16.30 12.04
CA ASP A 91 -18.11 17.51 11.23
C ASP A 91 -16.91 17.63 10.25
N TYR A 92 -15.91 16.74 10.36
CA TYR A 92 -14.77 16.69 9.44
C TYR A 92 -15.01 15.65 8.35
N PHE A 93 -15.10 16.10 7.10
CA PHE A 93 -15.43 15.22 5.96
C PHE A 93 -14.19 14.75 5.20
N ALA A 94 -13.23 15.64 4.92
CA ALA A 94 -11.99 15.31 4.22
C ALA A 94 -10.89 16.36 4.50
N SER A 95 -9.63 15.99 4.27
CA SER A 95 -8.49 16.91 4.27
C SER A 95 -7.82 16.95 2.90
N VAL A 96 -7.35 18.12 2.48
CA VAL A 96 -6.46 18.24 1.31
C VAL A 96 -5.07 17.81 1.74
N ILE A 97 -4.55 16.77 1.10
CA ILE A 97 -3.22 16.20 1.38
C ILE A 97 -2.22 16.49 0.27
N LEU A 98 -2.69 16.86 -0.92
CA LEU A 98 -1.87 17.36 -2.02
C LEU A 98 -2.57 18.54 -2.69
N TYR A 99 -1.82 19.60 -2.99
CA TYR A 99 -2.29 20.75 -3.77
C TYR A 99 -1.14 21.25 -4.63
N GLU A 100 -1.25 21.05 -5.94
CA GLU A 100 -0.20 21.41 -6.89
C GLU A 100 -0.77 22.07 -8.15
N GLN A 101 0.08 22.77 -8.90
CA GLN A 101 -0.34 23.49 -10.09
C GLN A 101 0.64 23.32 -11.25
N THR A 102 0.13 22.96 -12.43
CA THR A 102 0.90 22.89 -13.68
C THR A 102 0.32 23.84 -14.73
N PRO A 103 1.12 24.33 -15.70
CA PRO A 103 0.61 25.15 -16.80
C PRO A 103 -0.44 24.40 -17.63
N PHE A 104 -1.43 25.15 -18.15
CA PHE A 104 -2.40 24.66 -19.13
C PHE A 104 -2.35 25.54 -20.37
N ASP A 105 -2.22 24.95 -21.55
CA ASP A 105 -1.86 25.65 -22.79
C ASP A 105 -2.89 25.53 -23.93
N LEU A 106 -3.92 24.69 -23.81
CA LEU A 106 -5.00 24.65 -24.81
C LEU A 106 -5.86 25.92 -24.74
N THR A 107 -6.30 26.39 -25.90
CA THR A 107 -7.06 27.66 -26.03
C THR A 107 -8.21 27.59 -27.02
N THR A 108 -8.17 26.68 -27.99
CA THR A 108 -9.13 26.68 -29.12
C THR A 108 -10.02 25.45 -29.07
N SER A 109 -11.32 25.62 -29.37
CA SER A 109 -12.28 24.53 -29.49
C SER A 109 -11.77 23.44 -30.46
N GLY A 110 -11.87 22.19 -30.04
CA GLY A 110 -11.38 21.01 -30.77
C GLY A 110 -9.94 20.60 -30.44
N GLU A 111 -9.17 21.40 -29.71
CA GLU A 111 -7.87 20.98 -29.20
C GLU A 111 -8.02 19.89 -28.14
N THR A 112 -7.08 18.94 -28.15
CA THR A 112 -6.99 17.88 -27.15
C THR A 112 -5.62 17.89 -26.48
N GLY A 113 -5.53 17.40 -25.25
CA GLY A 113 -4.28 17.30 -24.51
C GLY A 113 -4.34 16.23 -23.43
N TYR A 114 -3.18 15.66 -23.15
CA TYR A 114 -2.96 14.69 -22.07
C TYR A 114 -2.00 15.29 -21.05
N TYR A 115 -2.36 15.20 -19.77
CA TYR A 115 -1.60 15.78 -18.68
C TYR A 115 -1.44 14.76 -17.55
N GLU A 116 -0.25 14.71 -16.97
CA GLU A 116 0.10 13.80 -15.90
C GLU A 116 0.76 14.55 -14.74
N TYR A 117 0.42 14.15 -13.51
CA TYR A 117 1.12 14.57 -12.31
C TYR A 117 1.33 13.38 -11.37
N GLY A 118 2.56 12.85 -11.34
CA GLY A 118 2.98 11.75 -10.47
C GLY A 118 3.46 12.21 -9.10
N PHE A 119 3.24 11.39 -8.08
CA PHE A 119 3.68 11.61 -6.71
C PHE A 119 3.87 10.28 -5.96
N ASP A 120 4.76 10.28 -4.98
CA ASP A 120 5.03 9.08 -4.17
C ASP A 120 3.91 8.86 -3.15
N MET A 121 3.43 7.62 -3.04
CA MET A 121 2.44 7.23 -2.05
C MET A 121 3.12 6.85 -0.72
N PRO A 122 2.79 7.51 0.40
CA PRO A 122 3.18 7.04 1.72
C PRO A 122 2.57 5.67 2.02
N ALA A 123 3.35 4.76 2.62
CA ALA A 123 2.97 3.36 2.86
C ALA A 123 1.72 3.14 3.73
N ASN A 124 1.22 4.19 4.41
CA ASN A 124 0.08 4.12 5.33
C ASN A 124 -1.21 4.73 4.77
N TRP A 125 -1.24 5.04 3.47
CA TRP A 125 -2.38 5.69 2.83
C TRP A 125 -3.45 4.67 2.42
N ASP A 126 -4.69 4.91 2.85
CA ASP A 126 -5.84 4.10 2.46
C ASP A 126 -6.44 4.68 1.16
N LEU A 127 -6.14 4.03 0.03
CA LEU A 127 -6.61 4.44 -1.29
C LEU A 127 -8.14 4.47 -1.40
N THR A 128 -8.86 3.68 -0.61
CA THR A 128 -10.35 3.68 -0.61
C THR A 128 -10.93 4.99 -0.08
N LYS A 129 -10.12 5.75 0.66
CA LYS A 129 -10.49 7.04 1.25
C LYS A 129 -10.01 8.22 0.43
N MET A 130 -9.45 8.00 -0.76
CA MET A 130 -8.87 9.08 -1.55
C MET A 130 -9.77 9.54 -2.68
N LYS A 131 -9.74 10.84 -2.94
CA LYS A 131 -10.33 11.43 -4.14
C LYS A 131 -9.32 12.34 -4.83
N ALA A 132 -9.15 12.12 -6.12
CA ALA A 132 -8.38 12.99 -6.99
C ALA A 132 -9.31 14.03 -7.63
N ILE A 133 -8.90 15.28 -7.61
CA ILE A 133 -9.59 16.40 -8.24
C ILE A 133 -8.61 17.12 -9.14
N ALA A 134 -9.02 17.40 -10.36
CA ALA A 134 -8.32 18.27 -11.29
C ALA A 134 -9.22 19.44 -11.68
N MET A 135 -8.65 20.65 -11.73
CA MET A 135 -9.39 21.85 -12.16
C MET A 135 -8.58 22.62 -13.21
N ILE A 136 -9.20 22.99 -14.32
CA ILE A 136 -8.65 23.98 -15.26
C ILE A 136 -9.11 25.35 -14.79
N GLN A 137 -8.18 26.19 -14.32
CA GLN A 137 -8.47 27.47 -13.71
C GLN A 137 -7.57 28.59 -14.25
N THR A 138 -8.14 29.77 -14.50
CA THR A 138 -7.34 30.98 -14.73
C THR A 138 -6.83 31.53 -13.40
N PHE A 139 -5.55 31.91 -13.36
CA PHE A 139 -4.99 32.68 -12.23
C PHE A 139 -4.83 34.16 -12.57
N SER A 140 -5.46 34.61 -13.65
CA SER A 140 -5.67 36.02 -13.98
C SER A 140 -7.10 36.45 -13.67
N GLY A 141 -7.30 37.74 -13.38
CA GLY A 141 -8.64 38.34 -13.30
C GLY A 141 -9.52 37.77 -12.19
N ASP A 142 -10.67 37.21 -12.58
CA ASP A 142 -11.73 36.68 -11.70
C ASP A 142 -11.47 35.26 -11.18
N HIS A 143 -10.33 34.68 -11.53
CA HIS A 143 -9.92 33.34 -11.13
C HIS A 143 -10.90 32.22 -11.52
N LYS A 144 -11.68 32.43 -12.60
CA LYS A 144 -12.68 31.49 -13.10
C LYS A 144 -12.13 30.05 -13.24
N ILE A 145 -12.93 29.09 -12.81
CA ILE A 145 -12.74 27.67 -13.09
C ILE A 145 -13.48 27.36 -14.39
N HIS A 146 -12.76 26.84 -15.38
CA HIS A 146 -13.33 26.47 -16.68
C HIS A 146 -13.95 25.08 -16.64
N GLN A 147 -13.27 24.14 -15.99
CA GLN A 147 -13.79 22.80 -15.78
C GLN A 147 -13.14 22.16 -14.55
N ALA A 148 -13.84 21.22 -13.93
CA ALA A 148 -13.29 20.36 -12.90
C ALA A 148 -13.75 18.91 -13.10
N ALA A 149 -12.89 17.97 -12.73
CA ALA A 149 -13.22 16.55 -12.64
C ALA A 149 -12.80 16.03 -11.26
N ILE A 150 -13.53 15.02 -10.78
CA ILE A 150 -13.23 14.30 -9.54
C ILE A 150 -13.35 12.81 -9.82
N THR A 151 -12.46 12.02 -9.26
CA THR A 151 -12.46 10.56 -9.38
C THR A 151 -11.92 9.90 -8.10
N ASP A 152 -12.29 8.65 -7.89
CA ASP A 152 -11.67 7.78 -6.89
C ASP A 152 -10.42 7.11 -7.51
N PHE A 153 -9.66 6.33 -6.72
CA PHE A 153 -8.63 5.48 -7.31
C PHE A 153 -9.29 4.40 -8.17
N THR A 154 -8.93 4.33 -9.45
CA THR A 154 -9.52 3.41 -10.44
C THR A 154 -8.56 2.32 -10.87
N GLY A 155 -7.32 2.35 -10.39
CA GLY A 155 -6.28 1.39 -10.72
C GLY A 155 -6.42 0.06 -9.99
N LEU A 156 -5.60 -0.90 -10.42
CA LEU A 156 -5.29 -2.10 -9.68
C LEU A 156 -3.96 -1.88 -8.96
N LEU A 157 -3.91 -2.24 -7.69
CA LEU A 157 -2.69 -2.13 -6.92
C LEU A 157 -2.46 -3.42 -6.12
N PRO A 158 -1.81 -4.43 -6.71
CA PRO A 158 -1.40 -5.61 -5.99
C PRO A 158 -0.45 -5.19 -4.87
N MET A 159 -0.79 -5.59 -3.65
CA MET A 159 -0.02 -5.28 -2.44
C MET A 159 -0.17 -6.44 -1.48
N PHE A 160 0.87 -6.68 -0.69
CA PHE A 160 0.82 -7.72 0.32
C PHE A 160 1.76 -7.45 1.50
N SER A 161 1.57 -8.25 2.54
CA SER A 161 2.43 -8.29 3.73
C SER A 161 2.71 -9.72 4.14
N THR A 162 3.76 -9.92 4.93
CA THR A 162 4.14 -11.22 5.50
C THR A 162 4.30 -11.13 7.01
N ASN A 163 4.17 -12.25 7.71
CA ASN A 163 4.43 -12.33 9.15
C ASN A 163 5.92 -12.35 9.49
N ILE A 164 6.76 -12.87 8.59
CA ILE A 164 8.21 -13.01 8.76
C ILE A 164 8.90 -12.88 7.39
N THR A 165 10.14 -12.42 7.37
CA THR A 165 10.94 -12.22 6.15
C THR A 165 12.28 -12.95 6.17
N GLU A 166 12.67 -13.53 7.30
CA GLU A 166 13.94 -14.25 7.41
C GLU A 166 13.86 -15.38 8.44
N GLY A 167 14.69 -16.42 8.23
CA GLY A 167 14.81 -17.54 9.16
C GLY A 167 15.56 -18.72 8.54
N PRO A 168 15.73 -19.84 9.27
CA PRO A 168 16.34 -21.05 8.72
C PRO A 168 15.41 -21.75 7.71
N ALA A 169 15.96 -22.67 6.93
CA ALA A 169 15.20 -23.59 6.09
C ALA A 169 13.97 -24.18 6.81
N TYR A 170 12.91 -24.41 6.04
CA TYR A 170 11.55 -24.69 6.50
C TYR A 170 10.89 -23.50 7.19
N LEU A 171 11.18 -22.33 6.65
CA LEU A 171 10.55 -21.07 7.01
C LEU A 171 9.11 -21.05 6.50
N GLY A 172 8.17 -21.17 7.43
CA GLY A 172 6.74 -21.01 7.16
C GLY A 172 6.33 -19.54 7.12
N VAL A 173 5.97 -19.04 5.95
CA VAL A 173 5.56 -17.64 5.75
C VAL A 173 4.08 -17.59 5.42
N GLN A 174 3.33 -16.83 6.22
CA GLN A 174 1.96 -16.46 5.94
C GLN A 174 1.94 -15.14 5.17
N PHE A 175 1.43 -15.19 3.95
CA PHE A 175 1.18 -14.02 3.12
C PHE A 175 -0.24 -13.51 3.31
N ASN A 176 -0.40 -12.19 3.27
CA ASN A 176 -1.71 -11.54 3.30
C ASN A 176 -1.81 -10.54 2.15
N SER A 177 -2.76 -10.73 1.25
CA SER A 177 -3.09 -9.73 0.23
C SER A 177 -3.67 -8.49 0.92
N THR A 178 -3.06 -7.35 0.65
CA THR A 178 -3.56 -6.01 1.02
C THR A 178 -3.91 -5.20 -0.22
N SER A 179 -4.11 -5.88 -1.35
CA SER A 179 -4.32 -5.31 -2.67
C SER A 179 -5.54 -4.39 -2.77
N PHE A 180 -5.50 -3.48 -3.75
CA PHE A 180 -6.64 -2.69 -4.17
C PHE A 180 -7.17 -3.16 -5.54
N PRO A 181 -8.50 -3.29 -5.73
CA PRO A 181 -9.55 -3.06 -4.73
C PRO A 181 -9.59 -4.16 -3.65
N GLN A 182 -10.05 -3.84 -2.44
CA GLN A 182 -10.14 -4.81 -1.34
C GLN A 182 -11.21 -5.90 -1.56
N THR A 183 -12.14 -5.66 -2.49
CA THR A 183 -13.22 -6.59 -2.84
C THR A 183 -13.41 -6.62 -4.34
N GLY A 184 -13.89 -7.74 -4.88
CA GLY A 184 -14.11 -7.87 -6.33
C GLY A 184 -12.87 -8.33 -7.11
N ILE A 185 -11.82 -8.77 -6.42
CA ILE A 185 -10.72 -9.50 -7.06
C ILE A 185 -11.22 -10.91 -7.43
N ASP A 186 -11.06 -11.25 -8.71
CA ASP A 186 -11.46 -12.54 -9.27
C ASP A 186 -10.42 -13.63 -9.03
N MET A 187 -9.14 -13.24 -9.03
CA MET A 187 -8.03 -14.18 -8.89
C MET A 187 -6.81 -13.51 -8.24
N TRP A 188 -6.13 -14.28 -7.40
CA TRP A 188 -4.78 -14.02 -6.91
C TRP A 188 -3.87 -15.08 -7.51
N GLU A 189 -2.66 -14.71 -7.88
CA GLU A 189 -1.64 -15.62 -8.37
C GLU A 189 -0.31 -15.23 -7.73
N TRP A 190 0.27 -16.15 -6.97
CA TRP A 190 1.47 -15.95 -6.20
C TRP A 190 2.61 -16.76 -6.78
N ASP A 191 3.75 -16.11 -7.01
CA ASP A 191 5.04 -16.73 -7.31
C ASP A 191 5.95 -16.43 -6.11
N PHE A 192 6.33 -17.48 -5.38
CA PHE A 192 7.06 -17.35 -4.13
C PHE A 192 8.57 -17.41 -4.31
N ASP A 193 9.05 -17.92 -5.45
CA ASP A 193 10.48 -18.12 -5.69
C ASP A 193 11.07 -17.23 -6.80
N GLY A 194 10.22 -16.45 -7.47
CA GLY A 194 10.58 -15.50 -8.51
C GLY A 194 10.95 -16.17 -9.83
N ASP A 195 10.53 -17.41 -10.06
CA ASP A 195 10.84 -18.15 -11.30
C ASP A 195 9.92 -17.81 -12.49
N GLY A 196 8.89 -17.01 -12.25
CA GLY A 196 7.87 -16.61 -13.22
C GLY A 196 6.67 -17.56 -13.33
N THR A 197 6.62 -18.60 -12.48
CA THR A 197 5.53 -19.57 -12.38
C THR A 197 4.74 -19.31 -11.10
N PHE A 198 3.41 -19.24 -11.22
CA PHE A 198 2.56 -19.09 -10.04
C PHE A 198 2.35 -20.42 -9.31
N ASP A 199 2.66 -20.42 -8.02
CA ASP A 199 2.58 -21.54 -7.08
C ASP A 199 1.21 -21.66 -6.38
N SER A 200 0.52 -20.53 -6.19
CA SER A 200 -0.74 -20.51 -5.43
C SER A 200 -1.74 -19.51 -6.00
N THR A 201 -3.03 -19.85 -5.86
CA THR A 201 -4.14 -18.97 -6.21
C THR A 201 -5.02 -18.59 -5.01
N GLN A 202 -4.53 -18.81 -3.79
CA GLN A 202 -5.24 -18.39 -2.58
C GLN A 202 -5.05 -16.89 -2.34
N GLU A 203 -6.04 -16.21 -1.77
CA GLU A 203 -5.91 -14.79 -1.40
C GLU A 203 -4.81 -14.56 -0.35
N ASN A 204 -4.78 -15.40 0.70
CA ASN A 204 -3.84 -15.30 1.82
C ASN A 204 -3.13 -16.66 2.04
N PRO A 205 -2.17 -17.02 1.17
CA PRO A 205 -1.53 -18.33 1.21
C PRO A 205 -0.51 -18.46 2.34
N TYR A 206 -0.33 -19.69 2.81
CA TYR A 206 0.83 -20.10 3.58
C TYR A 206 1.81 -20.81 2.64
N HIS A 207 3.08 -20.39 2.63
CA HIS A 207 4.15 -21.01 1.85
C HIS A 207 5.30 -21.45 2.76
N LEU A 208 5.90 -22.60 2.45
CA LEU A 208 6.98 -23.20 3.22
C LEU A 208 8.26 -23.22 2.37
N TYR A 209 9.21 -22.34 2.71
CA TYR A 209 10.50 -22.32 2.03
C TYR A 209 11.44 -23.36 2.63
N THR A 210 11.76 -24.40 1.86
CA THR A 210 12.56 -25.55 2.33
C THR A 210 14.03 -25.46 1.95
N VAL A 211 14.38 -24.58 1.01
CA VAL A 211 15.73 -24.41 0.49
C VAL A 211 16.28 -23.05 0.93
N PRO A 212 17.53 -22.98 1.39
CA PRO A 212 18.21 -21.73 1.67
C PRO A 212 18.40 -20.89 0.40
N GLY A 213 18.16 -19.60 0.51
CA GLY A 213 18.14 -18.69 -0.62
C GLY A 213 17.55 -17.33 -0.26
N VAL A 214 17.66 -16.40 -1.20
CA VAL A 214 16.97 -15.12 -1.18
C VAL A 214 15.92 -15.18 -2.27
N TYR A 215 14.67 -14.93 -1.92
CA TYR A 215 13.53 -15.09 -2.82
C TYR A 215 12.85 -13.75 -3.08
N ASP A 216 12.60 -13.49 -4.36
CA ASP A 216 11.67 -12.46 -4.80
C ASP A 216 10.26 -13.04 -4.72
N VAL A 217 9.29 -12.25 -4.27
CA VAL A 217 7.89 -12.69 -4.22
C VAL A 217 7.05 -11.79 -5.11
N THR A 218 6.28 -12.41 -6.00
CA THR A 218 5.36 -11.72 -6.89
C THR A 218 3.91 -12.07 -6.56
N LEU A 219 3.07 -11.05 -6.47
CA LEU A 219 1.61 -11.20 -6.42
C LEU A 219 1.03 -10.54 -7.68
N ARG A 220 0.25 -11.32 -8.44
CA ARG A 220 -0.63 -10.83 -9.49
C ARG A 220 -2.08 -10.93 -9.04
N ILE A 221 -2.85 -9.88 -9.34
CA ILE A 221 -4.30 -9.87 -9.14
C ILE A 221 -5.01 -9.71 -10.48
N THR A 222 -6.20 -10.30 -10.58
CA THR A 222 -7.12 -10.11 -11.72
C THR A 222 -8.45 -9.55 -11.24
N VAL A 223 -8.94 -8.50 -11.90
CA VAL A 223 -10.26 -7.89 -11.65
C VAL A 223 -10.93 -7.60 -12.99
N ASP A 224 -12.11 -8.16 -13.22
CA ASP A 224 -12.89 -7.96 -14.45
C ASP A 224 -12.12 -8.27 -15.75
N GLY A 225 -11.13 -9.17 -15.65
CA GLY A 225 -10.24 -9.56 -16.75
C GLY A 225 -9.00 -8.69 -16.97
N GLU A 226 -8.87 -7.59 -16.21
CA GLU A 226 -7.65 -6.78 -16.16
C GLU A 226 -6.69 -7.36 -15.10
N THR A 227 -5.38 -7.30 -15.36
CA THR A 227 -4.36 -7.88 -14.49
C THR A 227 -3.26 -6.88 -14.17
N GLU A 228 -2.80 -6.87 -12.93
CA GLU A 228 -1.63 -6.12 -12.48
C GLU A 228 -0.81 -6.97 -11.51
N GLU A 229 0.51 -6.80 -11.50
CA GLU A 229 1.41 -7.54 -10.61
C GLU A 229 2.40 -6.62 -9.88
N THR A 230 2.81 -7.04 -8.69
CA THR A 230 3.90 -6.41 -7.93
C THR A 230 4.90 -7.46 -7.51
N THR A 231 6.19 -7.10 -7.54
CA THR A 231 7.28 -7.95 -7.09
C THR A 231 8.03 -7.26 -5.95
N ALA A 232 8.14 -7.94 -4.82
CA ALA A 232 9.02 -7.56 -3.73
C ALA A 232 10.35 -8.32 -3.89
N THR A 233 11.40 -7.60 -4.30
CA THR A 233 12.73 -8.17 -4.51
C THR A 233 13.44 -8.46 -3.20
N GLU A 234 14.13 -9.59 -3.11
CA GLU A 234 14.91 -10.04 -1.95
C GLU A 234 14.07 -10.04 -0.65
N LEU A 235 12.77 -10.33 -0.76
CA LEU A 235 11.84 -10.20 0.36
C LEU A 235 12.05 -11.27 1.43
N ILE A 236 12.26 -12.53 1.02
CA ILE A 236 12.41 -13.65 1.95
C ILE A 236 13.85 -14.16 1.92
N THR A 237 14.51 -14.17 3.08
CA THR A 237 15.86 -14.72 3.25
C THR A 237 15.82 -15.99 4.08
N VAL A 238 16.07 -17.13 3.44
CA VAL A 238 16.16 -18.44 4.07
C VAL A 238 17.62 -18.81 4.25
N THR A 239 18.03 -18.98 5.49
CA THR A 239 19.39 -19.35 5.85
C THR A 239 19.54 -20.86 5.88
N ASP A 240 20.76 -21.35 5.60
CA ASP A 240 21.10 -22.74 5.88
C ASP A 240 20.86 -23.00 7.37
N GLY A 241 19.98 -23.94 7.73
CA GLY A 241 19.74 -24.38 9.11
C GLY A 241 20.97 -25.00 9.81
N SER A 242 22.14 -24.87 9.17
CA SER A 242 23.46 -25.25 9.65
C SER A 242 24.16 -24.15 10.47
N ALA A 243 23.57 -22.97 10.64
CA ALA A 243 24.11 -21.93 11.52
C ALA A 243 22.98 -21.13 12.19
N ILE A 244 22.62 -21.53 13.41
CA ILE A 244 21.55 -20.93 14.20
C ILE A 244 22.17 -20.04 15.28
N SER A 245 21.68 -18.81 15.38
CA SER A 245 22.08 -17.79 16.37
C SER A 245 20.89 -16.87 16.69
N GLY A 246 20.83 -16.30 17.89
CA GLY A 246 19.81 -15.31 18.24
C GLY A 246 18.46 -15.90 18.71
N ASP A 247 17.36 -15.20 18.40
CA ASP A 247 16.03 -15.53 18.92
C ASP A 247 15.42 -16.76 18.23
N LEU A 248 14.90 -17.71 19.01
CA LEU A 248 14.28 -18.94 18.53
C LEU A 248 12.78 -18.96 18.81
N SER A 249 11.99 -19.35 17.81
CA SER A 249 10.55 -19.59 17.91
C SER A 249 10.09 -20.63 16.88
N GLY A 250 8.86 -21.11 17.00
CA GLY A 250 8.22 -21.99 16.02
C GLY A 250 8.33 -23.48 16.34
N ILE A 251 8.18 -24.34 15.32
CA ILE A 251 8.16 -25.81 15.47
C ILE A 251 9.36 -26.41 14.73
N TRP A 252 10.23 -27.11 15.45
CA TRP A 252 11.38 -27.84 14.91
C TRP A 252 11.05 -29.32 14.76
N VAL A 253 11.43 -29.93 13.64
CA VAL A 253 10.98 -31.26 13.21
C VAL A 253 12.18 -32.13 12.80
N PRO A 254 12.09 -33.47 12.95
CA PRO A 254 13.24 -34.37 12.74
C PRO A 254 13.82 -34.32 11.33
N ASP A 255 12.99 -33.99 10.32
CA ASP A 255 13.39 -33.92 8.92
C ASP A 255 14.57 -32.94 8.67
N PHE A 256 14.83 -31.99 9.59
CA PHE A 256 15.90 -30.95 9.46
C PHE A 256 17.03 -31.13 10.45
N SER A 257 17.05 -32.27 11.12
CA SER A 257 18.12 -32.61 12.05
C SER A 257 19.38 -33.05 11.30
N PRO A 258 20.58 -32.67 11.76
CA PRO A 258 20.84 -31.81 12.92
C PRO A 258 20.71 -30.30 12.65
N TYR A 259 20.15 -29.58 13.63
CA TYR A 259 20.16 -28.13 13.75
C TYR A 259 21.46 -27.66 14.42
N TYR A 260 22.29 -26.86 13.76
CA TYR A 260 23.58 -26.44 14.31
C TYR A 260 23.52 -25.05 14.93
N VAL A 261 23.68 -24.95 16.25
CA VAL A 261 23.73 -23.69 17.02
C VAL A 261 25.15 -23.14 17.01
N THR A 262 25.39 -22.05 16.27
CA THR A 262 26.72 -21.50 16.02
C THR A 262 27.08 -20.24 16.83
N ASP A 263 26.12 -19.65 17.54
CA ASP A 263 26.29 -18.57 18.52
C ASP A 263 25.26 -18.75 19.64
N ASP A 264 25.28 -17.88 20.67
CA ASP A 264 24.25 -17.84 21.70
C ASP A 264 22.85 -17.68 21.09
N VAL A 265 21.90 -18.43 21.63
CA VAL A 265 20.49 -18.45 21.21
C VAL A 265 19.57 -18.22 22.40
N GLN A 266 18.40 -17.62 22.17
CA GLN A 266 17.41 -17.40 23.21
C GLN A 266 15.96 -17.59 22.75
N VAL A 267 15.08 -18.07 23.63
CA VAL A 267 13.62 -17.99 23.43
C VAL A 267 13.13 -16.81 24.25
N SER A 268 12.77 -15.70 23.61
CA SER A 268 12.33 -14.47 24.29
C SER A 268 11.02 -14.67 25.09
N ASP A 269 10.71 -13.76 26.02
CA ASP A 269 9.61 -13.91 27.00
C ASP A 269 8.19 -14.00 26.39
N VAL A 270 8.04 -13.60 25.13
CA VAL A 270 6.80 -13.69 24.34
C VAL A 270 6.75 -14.86 23.37
N ASP A 271 7.85 -15.60 23.20
CA ASP A 271 7.99 -16.62 22.16
C ASP A 271 7.82 -18.04 22.70
N GLU A 272 7.43 -18.94 21.79
CA GLU A 272 7.38 -20.38 22.01
C GLU A 272 8.20 -21.13 20.96
N LEU A 273 9.07 -22.03 21.43
CA LEU A 273 9.79 -23.00 20.62
C LEU A 273 9.29 -24.41 20.94
N VAL A 274 8.80 -25.13 19.94
CA VAL A 274 8.36 -26.54 20.04
C VAL A 274 9.34 -27.43 19.29
N ILE A 275 9.95 -28.40 19.97
CA ILE A 275 10.87 -29.36 19.37
C ILE A 275 10.18 -30.74 19.33
N GLN A 276 9.97 -31.27 18.12
CA GLN A 276 9.31 -32.56 17.90
C GLN A 276 10.25 -33.76 18.16
N PRO A 277 9.71 -34.96 18.43
CA PRO A 277 10.48 -36.20 18.51
C PRO A 277 11.44 -36.37 17.32
N GLY A 278 12.63 -36.92 17.59
CA GLY A 278 13.65 -37.20 16.57
C GLY A 278 14.54 -36.02 16.18
N VAL A 279 14.32 -34.84 16.76
CA VAL A 279 15.16 -33.67 16.48
C VAL A 279 16.56 -33.79 17.08
N GLU A 280 17.62 -33.49 16.33
CA GLU A 280 18.99 -33.31 16.83
C GLU A 280 19.39 -31.83 16.78
N MET A 281 19.89 -31.30 17.90
CA MET A 281 20.48 -29.97 18.03
C MET A 281 21.96 -30.11 18.39
N VAL A 282 22.85 -29.50 17.60
CA VAL A 282 24.31 -29.57 17.75
C VAL A 282 24.83 -28.18 18.11
N PHE A 283 25.41 -28.00 19.29
CA PHE A 283 25.98 -26.73 19.73
C PHE A 283 27.46 -26.66 19.36
N SER A 284 27.85 -25.61 18.62
CA SER A 284 29.25 -25.23 18.51
C SER A 284 29.74 -24.60 19.83
N SER A 285 31.03 -24.77 20.12
CA SER A 285 31.69 -24.48 21.41
C SER A 285 31.09 -23.35 22.25
N GLU A 286 30.73 -23.66 23.51
CA GLU A 286 30.31 -22.74 24.59
C GLU A 286 29.03 -21.90 24.36
N ASN A 287 28.26 -22.16 23.31
CA ASN A 287 27.01 -21.41 23.05
C ASN A 287 25.90 -21.74 24.07
N LEU A 288 25.20 -20.70 24.50
CA LEU A 288 24.08 -20.77 25.45
C LEU A 288 22.74 -20.89 24.72
N LEU A 289 21.85 -21.74 25.24
CA LEU A 289 20.41 -21.65 25.00
C LEU A 289 19.74 -21.05 26.22
N THR A 290 19.28 -19.80 26.10
CA THR A 290 18.57 -19.08 27.16
C THR A 290 17.07 -19.10 26.92
N VAL A 291 16.26 -19.52 27.89
CA VAL A 291 14.79 -19.57 27.73
C VAL A 291 14.14 -18.59 28.69
N TYR A 292 13.63 -17.48 28.16
CA TYR A 292 12.78 -16.53 28.87
C TYR A 292 11.29 -16.82 28.65
N GLY A 293 10.91 -17.33 27.47
CA GLY A 293 9.55 -17.72 27.10
C GLY A 293 9.23 -19.20 27.32
N SER A 294 8.60 -19.83 26.32
CA SER A 294 8.15 -21.24 26.36
C SER A 294 9.04 -22.13 25.50
N LEU A 295 9.58 -23.21 26.07
CA LEU A 295 10.26 -24.27 25.33
C LEU A 295 9.53 -25.60 25.57
N VAL A 296 8.96 -26.18 24.51
CA VAL A 296 8.21 -27.44 24.54
C VAL A 296 8.99 -28.50 23.78
N ALA A 297 9.67 -29.39 24.51
CA ALA A 297 10.33 -30.57 23.94
C ALA A 297 9.62 -31.83 24.46
N SER A 298 8.85 -32.50 23.60
CA SER A 298 8.11 -33.71 23.96
C SER A 298 8.54 -34.87 23.08
N ALA A 299 9.46 -35.70 23.57
CA ALA A 299 9.83 -36.95 22.91
C ALA A 299 8.68 -37.98 23.00
N ASP A 300 8.45 -38.77 21.95
CA ASP A 300 7.47 -39.86 21.95
C ASP A 300 8.17 -41.19 22.26
N ILE A 301 7.91 -41.74 23.45
CA ILE A 301 8.52 -43.02 23.88
C ILE A 301 8.03 -44.20 23.04
N ALA A 302 6.91 -44.03 22.31
CA ALA A 302 6.34 -45.08 21.47
C ALA A 302 7.03 -45.18 20.11
N THR A 303 7.67 -44.10 19.63
CA THR A 303 8.38 -44.08 18.33
C THR A 303 9.89 -44.34 18.44
N GLU A 304 10.45 -44.36 19.66
CA GLU A 304 11.91 -44.42 19.91
C GLU A 304 12.71 -43.28 19.24
N GLU A 305 12.08 -42.10 19.05
CA GLU A 305 12.70 -40.94 18.40
C GLU A 305 13.08 -39.89 19.46
N PRO A 306 14.28 -39.98 20.07
CA PRO A 306 14.71 -39.01 21.08
C PRO A 306 14.95 -37.63 20.46
N ILE A 307 14.74 -36.60 21.27
CA ILE A 307 15.30 -35.28 20.99
C ILE A 307 16.72 -35.27 21.54
N ILE A 308 17.70 -35.01 20.68
CA ILE A 308 19.12 -35.07 21.00
C ILE A 308 19.67 -33.65 21.07
N PHE A 309 20.24 -33.27 22.21
CA PHE A 309 21.09 -32.08 22.35
C PHE A 309 22.53 -32.56 22.47
N THR A 310 23.38 -32.15 21.54
CA THR A 310 24.79 -32.58 21.43
C THR A 310 25.70 -31.38 21.19
N SER A 311 27.01 -31.58 21.22
CA SER A 311 28.00 -30.56 20.82
C SER A 311 28.94 -31.14 19.77
N ASP A 312 29.44 -30.29 18.87
CA ASP A 312 30.48 -30.63 17.91
C ASP A 312 31.90 -30.65 18.54
N THR A 313 32.01 -30.27 19.81
CA THR A 313 33.24 -30.34 20.61
C THR A 313 33.14 -31.40 21.71
N ASP A 314 34.27 -32.06 21.99
CA ASP A 314 34.38 -32.94 23.16
C ASP A 314 34.24 -32.10 24.45
N TRP A 315 33.36 -32.55 25.34
CA TRP A 315 32.95 -31.92 26.61
C TRP A 315 33.86 -32.32 27.77
#